data_AF-A0A1H9WIL8-F1
#
_entry.id   AF-A0A1H9WIL8-F1
#
_cell.length_a   1.000
_cell.length_b   1.000
_cell.length_c   1.000
_cell.angle_alpha   90.00
_cell.angle_beta   90.00
_cell.angle_gamma   90.00
#
_symmetry.space_group_name_H-M   'P 1'
#
loop_
_entity.id
_entity.type
_entity.pdbx_description
1 polymer ?
#
loop_
_entity_poly.entity_id
_entity_poly.type
_entity_poly.pdbx_seq_one_letter_code
_entity_poly.pdbx_strand_id
1 'polypeptide(L)'
;MTRTEYKNQHAKEHYERINFTFQKGLKDTIKKAASEMNVSVNEYLSLLVLDDMVSGSSRIAKKRQGFSDEQRAMLDSWQVGKKYQDMIEDFNFTKGEGYFIRLKKGFINDVTGSRIILCEKMHDMRMTINKSHKVNV
;
A
#
# COMPACT_ATOMS: atom_id res chain seq x y z
N MET A 1 -13.12 20.21 36.76
CA MET A 1 -12.45 19.94 35.47
C MET A 1 -12.23 21.26 34.76
N THR A 2 -11.00 21.52 34.34
CA THR A 2 -10.72 22.64 33.46
C THR A 2 -11.37 22.40 32.10
N ARG A 3 -11.78 23.46 31.39
CA ARG A 3 -12.41 23.38 30.06
C ARG A 3 -11.57 22.57 29.05
N THR A 4 -10.26 22.51 29.26
CA THR A 4 -9.30 21.74 28.48
C THR A 4 -9.37 20.24 28.77
N GLU A 5 -9.49 19.84 30.05
CA GLU A 5 -9.66 18.44 30.46
C GLU A 5 -10.95 17.85 29.89
N TYR A 6 -12.06 18.58 29.97
CA TYR A 6 -13.36 18.15 29.42
C TYR A 6 -13.29 17.89 27.91
N LYS A 7 -12.66 18.79 27.14
CA LYS A 7 -12.48 18.62 25.69
C LYS A 7 -11.62 17.41 25.35
N ASN A 8 -10.58 17.14 26.14
CA ASN A 8 -9.70 16.01 25.92
C ASN A 8 -10.38 14.68 26.27
N GLN A 9 -11.14 14.65 27.36
CA GLN A 9 -11.93 13.49 27.79
C GLN A 9 -12.99 13.14 26.75
N HIS A 10 -13.84 14.10 26.35
CA HIS A 10 -14.87 13.91 25.34
C HIS A 10 -14.27 13.47 23.99
N ALA A 11 -13.12 14.02 23.62
CA ALA A 11 -12.46 13.59 22.39
C ALA A 11 -11.94 12.15 22.45
N LYS A 12 -11.47 11.69 23.60
CA LYS A 12 -10.99 10.32 23.82
C LYS A 12 -12.14 9.31 23.86
N GLU A 13 -13.30 9.72 24.35
CA GLU A 13 -14.48 8.87 24.47
C GLU A 13 -15.23 8.70 23.14
N HIS A 14 -15.21 9.71 22.25
CA HIS A 14 -16.01 9.70 21.02
C HIS A 14 -15.23 9.60 19.72
N TYR A 15 -13.90 9.75 19.73
CA TYR A 15 -13.10 9.77 18.51
C TYR A 15 -11.79 8.99 18.65
N GLU A 16 -11.50 8.16 17.65
CA GLU A 16 -10.17 7.60 17.46
C GLU A 16 -9.31 8.55 16.61
N ARG A 17 -8.05 8.75 17.02
CA ARG A 17 -7.11 9.65 16.32
C ARG A 17 -6.05 8.83 15.59
N ILE A 18 -5.89 9.12 14.31
CA ILE A 18 -4.78 8.59 13.48
C ILE A 18 -3.84 9.75 13.17
N ASN A 19 -2.56 9.60 13.54
CA ASN A 19 -1.54 10.59 13.25
C ASN A 19 -0.98 10.37 11.84
N PHE A 20 -0.95 11.42 11.03
CA PHE A 20 -0.38 11.41 9.69
C PHE A 20 0.83 12.33 9.58
N THR A 21 1.89 11.83 8.95
CA THR A 21 3.07 12.63 8.58
C THR A 21 3.12 12.73 7.07
N PHE A 22 3.07 13.96 6.55
CA PHE A 22 3.18 14.23 5.11
C PHE A 22 4.55 14.84 4.78
N GLN A 23 5.00 14.64 3.55
CA GLN A 23 6.15 15.37 3.01
C GLN A 23 5.86 16.88 2.98
N LYS A 24 6.91 17.71 3.12
CA LYS A 24 6.78 19.17 3.05
C LYS A 24 6.17 19.59 1.70
N GLY A 25 5.19 20.49 1.73
CA GLY A 25 4.45 20.96 0.55
C GLY A 25 3.15 20.20 0.27
N LEU A 26 3.09 18.89 0.55
CA LEU A 26 1.89 18.09 0.27
C LEU A 26 0.70 18.50 1.15
N LYS A 27 0.97 18.91 2.40
CA LYS A 27 -0.05 19.45 3.32
C LYS A 27 -0.80 20.65 2.71
N ASP A 28 -0.09 21.52 2.00
CA ASP A 28 -0.67 22.74 1.44
C ASP A 28 -1.51 22.41 0.20
N THR A 29 -1.09 21.44 -0.61
CA THR A 29 -1.90 20.88 -1.71
C THR A 29 -3.20 20.28 -1.20
N ILE A 30 -3.15 19.47 -0.12
CA ILE A 30 -4.35 18.86 0.47
C ILE A 30 -5.29 19.95 1.02
N LYS A 31 -4.75 20.95 1.71
CA LYS A 31 -5.53 22.09 2.20
C LYS A 31 -6.21 22.84 1.06
N LYS A 32 -5.52 23.06 -0.05
CA LYS A 32 -6.07 23.73 -1.22
C LYS A 32 -7.22 22.93 -1.82
N ALA A 33 -7.03 21.63 -2.04
CA ALA A 33 -8.07 20.74 -2.55
C ALA A 33 -9.31 20.70 -1.64
N ALA A 34 -9.11 20.63 -0.32
CA ALA A 34 -10.21 20.67 0.64
C ALA A 34 -10.96 22.02 0.61
N SER A 35 -10.20 23.13 0.49
CA SER A 35 -10.77 24.48 0.40
C SER A 35 -11.59 24.70 -0.87
N GLU A 36 -11.12 24.19 -2.02
CA GLU A 36 -11.86 24.23 -3.29
C GLU A 36 -13.20 23.47 -3.21
N MET A 37 -13.27 22.44 -2.37
CA MET A 37 -14.47 21.63 -2.13
C MET A 37 -15.31 22.13 -0.94
N ASN A 38 -14.96 23.25 -0.31
CA ASN A 38 -15.60 23.78 0.91
C ASN A 38 -15.72 22.78 2.08
N VAL A 39 -14.79 21.84 2.19
CA VAL A 39 -14.74 20.85 3.27
C VAL A 39 -13.51 21.06 4.14
N SER A 40 -13.59 20.64 5.40
CA SER A 40 -12.39 20.62 6.24
C SER A 40 -11.39 19.57 5.75
N VAL A 41 -10.09 19.73 6.04
CA VAL A 41 -9.08 18.70 5.69
C VAL A 41 -9.41 17.34 6.31
N ASN A 42 -9.93 17.35 7.54
CA ASN A 42 -10.34 16.11 8.21
C ASN A 42 -11.50 15.44 7.49
N GLU A 43 -12.52 16.20 7.14
CA GLU A 43 -13.68 15.72 6.39
C GLU A 43 -13.31 15.23 5.00
N TYR A 44 -12.44 15.95 4.28
CA TYR A 44 -11.90 15.51 3.00
C TYR A 44 -11.23 14.14 3.08
N LEU A 45 -10.35 13.93 4.08
CA LEU A 45 -9.68 12.65 4.29
C LEU A 45 -10.66 11.56 4.73
N SER A 46 -11.59 11.86 5.64
CA SER A 46 -12.62 10.92 6.07
C SER A 46 -13.52 10.48 4.92
N LEU A 47 -13.94 11.41 4.04
CA LEU A 47 -14.73 11.10 2.85
C LEU A 47 -13.97 10.23 1.86
N LEU A 48 -12.67 10.48 1.64
CA LEU A 48 -11.84 9.61 0.81
C LEU A 48 -11.75 8.20 1.37
N VAL A 49 -11.56 8.05 2.69
CA VAL A 49 -11.50 6.73 3.35
C VAL A 49 -12.87 6.04 3.29
N LEU A 50 -13.96 6.75 3.57
CA LEU A 50 -15.31 6.20 3.54
C LEU A 50 -15.72 5.78 2.12
N ASP A 51 -15.41 6.58 1.10
CA ASP A 51 -15.65 6.22 -0.31
C ASP A 51 -14.87 4.96 -0.71
N ASP A 52 -13.61 4.85 -0.26
CA ASP A 52 -12.77 3.67 -0.48
C ASP A 52 -13.34 2.42 0.21
N MET A 53 -13.89 2.57 1.42
CA MET A 53 -14.50 1.49 2.20
C MET A 53 -15.88 1.06 1.67
N VAL A 54 -16.76 2.01 1.35
CA VAL A 54 -18.14 1.75 0.88
C VAL A 54 -18.15 1.14 -0.52
N SER A 55 -17.23 1.57 -1.39
CA SER A 55 -17.13 1.01 -2.74
C SER A 55 -16.65 -0.45 -2.77
N GLY A 56 -16.21 -1.02 -1.64
CA GLY A 56 -15.73 -2.40 -1.51
C GLY A 56 -14.52 -2.74 -2.39
N SER A 57 -13.98 -1.73 -3.09
CA SER A 57 -12.92 -1.83 -4.07
C SER A 57 -12.07 -0.58 -3.93
N SER A 58 -11.06 -0.67 -3.07
CA SER A 58 -10.16 0.44 -2.82
C SER A 58 -9.68 1.04 -4.15
N ARG A 59 -9.75 2.37 -4.31
CA ARG A 59 -9.16 3.07 -5.46
C ARG A 59 -7.66 2.75 -5.56
N ILE A 60 -7.00 2.43 -4.44
CA ILE A 60 -5.63 1.89 -4.40
C ILE A 60 -5.60 0.49 -5.03
N ALA A 61 -6.53 -0.40 -4.70
CA ALA A 61 -6.64 -1.73 -5.31
C ALA A 61 -6.98 -1.67 -6.81
N LYS A 62 -7.78 -0.69 -7.26
CA LYS A 62 -8.06 -0.46 -8.69
C LYS A 62 -6.83 0.11 -9.44
N LYS A 63 -6.08 1.03 -8.83
CA LYS A 63 -4.80 1.51 -9.38
C LYS A 63 -3.70 0.44 -9.42
N ARG A 64 -3.83 -0.62 -8.62
CA ARG A 64 -2.95 -1.81 -8.65
C ARG A 64 -3.27 -2.78 -9.79
N GLN A 65 -4.27 -2.52 -10.64
CA GLN A 65 -4.43 -3.28 -11.90
C GLN A 65 -3.38 -2.83 -12.92
N GLY A 66 -2.20 -3.42 -12.81
CA GLY A 66 -1.06 -3.22 -13.69
C GLY A 66 0.06 -2.44 -13.00
N PHE A 67 1.30 -2.93 -13.16
CA PHE A 67 2.48 -2.18 -12.72
C PHE A 67 2.61 -0.89 -13.52
N SER A 68 2.82 0.23 -12.83
CA SER A 68 3.21 1.50 -13.46
C SER A 68 4.52 1.33 -14.24
N ASP A 69 4.83 2.24 -15.16
CA ASP A 69 6.09 2.17 -15.92
C ASP A 69 7.33 2.19 -15.01
N GLU A 70 7.27 2.90 -13.89
CA GLU A 70 8.31 2.89 -12.85
C GLU A 70 8.44 1.51 -12.18
N GLN A 71 7.31 0.86 -11.86
CA GLN A 71 7.30 -0.48 -11.28
C GLN A 71 7.81 -1.53 -12.29
N ARG A 72 7.49 -1.39 -13.58
CA ARG A 72 8.05 -2.23 -14.64
C ARG A 72 9.55 -2.03 -14.77
N ALA A 73 10.03 -0.79 -14.76
CA ALA A 73 11.45 -0.47 -14.75
C ALA A 73 12.16 -1.05 -13.51
N MET A 74 11.51 -1.05 -12.34
CA MET A 74 12.04 -1.72 -11.15
C MET A 74 12.16 -3.23 -11.34
N LEU A 75 11.11 -3.91 -11.83
CA LEU A 75 11.16 -5.35 -12.11
C LEU A 75 12.21 -5.72 -13.18
N ASP A 76 12.38 -4.86 -14.19
CA ASP A 76 13.40 -5.00 -15.22
C ASP A 76 14.81 -4.79 -14.66
N SER A 77 15.01 -3.78 -13.80
CA SER A 77 16.26 -3.57 -13.06
C SER A 77 16.57 -4.78 -12.16
N TRP A 78 15.52 -5.40 -11.61
CA TRP A 78 15.61 -6.61 -10.82
C TRP A 78 15.77 -7.86 -11.67
N GLN A 79 15.78 -7.77 -13.00
CA GLN A 79 15.86 -8.87 -13.96
C GLN A 79 14.84 -9.98 -13.68
N VAL A 80 13.63 -9.61 -13.22
CA VAL A 80 12.53 -10.54 -13.03
C VAL A 80 11.95 -10.86 -14.40
N GLY A 81 11.98 -12.13 -14.81
CA GLY A 81 11.46 -12.54 -16.11
C GLY A 81 9.98 -12.20 -16.29
N LYS A 82 9.58 -11.75 -17.50
CA LYS A 82 8.20 -11.32 -17.82
C LYS A 82 7.11 -12.30 -17.36
N LYS A 83 7.37 -13.61 -17.52
CA LYS A 83 6.49 -14.70 -17.05
C LYS A 83 6.10 -14.56 -15.57
N TYR A 84 7.02 -14.14 -14.71
CA TYR A 84 6.80 -14.00 -13.28
C TYR A 84 6.21 -12.63 -12.93
N GLN A 85 6.46 -11.58 -13.74
CA GLN A 85 5.81 -10.28 -13.56
C GLN A 85 4.29 -10.44 -13.58
N ASP A 86 3.75 -11.24 -14.51
CA ASP A 86 2.30 -11.52 -14.57
C ASP A 86 1.74 -12.22 -13.33
N MET A 87 2.57 -12.90 -12.54
CA MET A 87 2.19 -13.61 -11.31
C MET A 87 2.20 -12.70 -10.08
N ILE A 88 2.89 -11.57 -10.14
CA ILE A 88 3.04 -10.65 -9.00
C ILE A 88 1.77 -9.79 -8.87
N GLU A 89 1.26 -9.70 -7.65
CA GLU A 89 0.15 -8.84 -7.26
C GLU A 89 0.65 -7.52 -6.67
N ASP A 90 1.73 -7.57 -5.89
CA ASP A 90 2.33 -6.40 -5.26
C ASP A 90 3.81 -6.66 -4.98
N PHE A 91 4.63 -5.62 -4.96
CA PHE A 91 6.01 -5.72 -4.53
C PHE A 91 6.50 -4.40 -3.93
N ASN A 92 7.47 -4.50 -3.03
CA ASN A 92 8.11 -3.34 -2.42
C ASN A 92 9.58 -3.64 -2.12
N PHE A 93 10.38 -2.58 -2.03
CA PHE A 93 11.76 -2.64 -1.55
C PHE A 93 11.99 -1.54 -0.52
N THR A 94 12.40 -1.94 0.67
CA THR A 94 12.77 -1.03 1.75
C THR A 94 14.21 -1.29 2.17
N LYS A 95 15.01 -0.22 2.27
CA LYS A 95 16.39 -0.31 2.77
C LYS A 95 16.35 -0.69 4.26
N GLY A 96 16.58 -1.97 4.56
CA GLY A 96 16.57 -2.53 5.92
C GLY A 96 15.66 -3.75 6.09
N GLU A 97 14.51 -3.77 5.40
CA GLU A 97 13.56 -4.91 5.44
C GLU A 97 13.71 -5.84 4.23
N GLY A 98 14.36 -5.36 3.16
CA GLY A 98 14.65 -6.14 1.96
C GLY A 98 13.57 -6.03 0.88
N TYR A 99 13.50 -7.06 0.05
CA TYR A 99 12.59 -7.23 -1.07
C TYR A 99 11.36 -8.00 -0.61
N PHE A 100 10.20 -7.42 -0.85
CA PHE A 100 8.90 -8.02 -0.60
C PHE A 100 8.18 -8.23 -1.93
N ILE A 101 7.70 -9.44 -2.17
CA ILE A 101 6.84 -9.75 -3.32
C ILE A 101 5.64 -10.54 -2.83
N ARG A 102 4.45 -10.13 -3.27
CA ARG A 102 3.19 -10.83 -3.09
C ARG A 102 2.70 -11.36 -4.42
N LEU A 103 2.39 -12.64 -4.49
CA LEU A 103 1.83 -13.32 -5.65
C LEU A 103 0.30 -13.23 -5.68
N LYS A 104 -0.26 -13.16 -6.88
CA LYS A 104 -1.71 -13.19 -7.13
C LYS A 104 -2.37 -14.44 -6.53
N LYS A 105 -3.67 -14.35 -6.27
CA LYS A 105 -4.46 -15.50 -5.79
C LYS A 105 -4.40 -16.63 -6.82
N GLY A 106 -4.12 -17.86 -6.37
CA GLY A 106 -3.91 -19.02 -7.23
C GLY A 106 -2.46 -19.26 -7.65
N PHE A 107 -1.50 -18.49 -7.13
CA PHE A 107 -0.07 -18.76 -7.28
C PHE A 107 0.55 -19.06 -5.91
N ILE A 108 1.55 -19.92 -5.85
CA ILE A 108 2.34 -20.18 -4.65
C ILE A 108 3.83 -20.12 -4.99
N ASN A 109 4.65 -19.90 -3.98
CA ASN A 109 6.09 -20.08 -4.07
C ASN A 109 6.52 -21.35 -3.32
N ASP A 110 7.33 -22.18 -3.96
CA ASP A 110 7.77 -23.47 -3.39
C ASP A 110 8.77 -23.31 -2.24
N VAL A 111 9.49 -22.20 -2.17
CA VAL A 111 10.46 -21.95 -1.09
C VAL A 111 9.75 -21.50 0.17
N THR A 112 8.81 -20.57 0.03
CA THR A 112 8.11 -20.00 1.19
C THR A 112 6.84 -20.76 1.54
N GLY A 113 6.39 -21.67 0.67
CA GLY A 113 5.10 -22.37 0.81
C GLY A 113 3.91 -21.41 0.84
N SER A 114 4.10 -20.17 0.38
CA SER A 114 3.12 -19.10 0.53
C SER A 114 3.08 -18.20 -0.69
N ARG A 115 2.14 -17.25 -0.67
CA ARG A 115 2.04 -16.19 -1.68
C ARG A 115 3.02 -15.05 -1.44
N ILE A 116 3.83 -15.11 -0.38
CA ILE A 116 4.71 -14.04 0.05
C ILE A 116 6.15 -14.50 -0.11
N ILE A 117 6.96 -13.65 -0.71
CA ILE A 117 8.42 -13.81 -0.82
C ILE A 117 9.03 -12.61 -0.10
N LEU A 118 9.83 -12.89 0.93
CA LEU A 118 10.61 -11.90 1.65
C LEU A 118 12.08 -12.30 1.56
N CYS A 119 12.93 -11.43 1.03
CA CYS A 119 14.35 -11.70 0.88
C CYS A 119 15.17 -10.43 1.12
N GLU A 120 16.28 -10.52 1.83
CA GLU A 120 17.15 -9.35 2.07
C GLU A 120 17.94 -8.97 0.81
N LYS A 121 18.38 -9.96 0.05
CA LYS A 121 19.23 -9.77 -1.13
C LYS A 121 18.45 -9.98 -2.41
N MET A 122 18.81 -9.18 -3.41
CA MET A 122 18.21 -9.23 -4.74
C MET A 122 18.43 -10.58 -5.44
N HIS A 123 19.59 -11.19 -5.22
CA HIS A 123 19.92 -12.52 -5.75
C HIS A 123 18.95 -13.59 -5.22
N ASP A 124 18.70 -13.58 -3.91
CA ASP A 124 17.82 -14.54 -3.24
C ASP A 124 16.38 -14.35 -3.69
N MET A 125 15.95 -13.09 -3.86
CA MET A 125 14.63 -12.77 -4.44
C MET A 125 14.47 -13.38 -5.83
N ARG A 126 15.46 -13.20 -6.73
CA ARG A 126 15.45 -13.75 -8.09
C ARG A 126 15.37 -15.27 -8.10
N MET A 127 16.17 -15.94 -7.28
CA MET A 127 16.14 -17.39 -7.17
C MET A 127 14.80 -17.89 -6.62
N THR A 128 14.25 -17.17 -5.65
CA THR A 128 13.01 -17.55 -5.00
C THR A 128 11.83 -17.38 -5.94
N ILE A 129 11.71 -16.25 -6.64
CA ILE A 129 10.57 -16.00 -7.54
C ILE A 129 10.49 -16.99 -8.71
N ASN A 130 11.63 -17.51 -9.17
CA ASN A 130 11.67 -18.54 -10.21
C ASN A 130 11.01 -19.87 -9.80
N LYS A 131 10.83 -20.08 -8.49
CA LYS A 131 10.11 -21.24 -7.93
C LYS A 131 8.65 -20.92 -7.60
N SER A 132 8.09 -19.90 -8.26
CA SER A 132 6.67 -19.56 -8.15
C SER A 132 5.89 -20.22 -9.28
N HIS A 133 4.77 -20.85 -8.96
CA HIS A 133 3.94 -21.57 -9.92
C HIS A 133 2.44 -21.36 -9.63
N LYS A 134 1.60 -21.65 -10.63
CA LYS A 134 0.15 -21.58 -10.49
C LYS A 134 -0.37 -22.86 -9.83
N VAL A 135 -1.09 -22.71 -8.73
CA VAL A 135 -1.79 -23.82 -8.08
C VAL A 135 -3.15 -23.96 -8.74
N ASN A 136 -3.42 -25.15 -9.29
CA ASN A 136 -4.78 -25.51 -9.67
C ASN A 136 -5.52 -25.85 -8.37
N VAL A 137 -6.33 -24.90 -7.90
CA VAL A 137 -7.33 -25.12 -6.84
C VAL A 137 -8.64 -25.48 -7.51
#